data_AF-A0A4U6TKR6-F1
#
_entry.id   AF-A0A4U6TKR6-F1
#
_cell.length_a   1.000
_cell.length_b   1.000
_cell.length_c   1.000
_cell.angle_alpha   90.00
_cell.angle_beta   90.00
_cell.angle_gamma   90.00
#
_symmetry.space_group_name_H-M   'P 1'
#
loop_
_entity.id
_entity.type
_entity.pdbx_description
1 polymer ?
#
loop_
_entity_poly.entity_id
_entity_poly.type
_entity_poly.pdbx_seq_one_letter_code
_entity_poly.pdbx_strand_id
1 'polypeptide(L)'
;MYAFAWNRVVYGKGSYNCQLIYLLFLFLVQDYMHRGETMPLLIQVRLFYNGYAVKGTLLVDKRLQDDTIVIRPSMVKVKADPKLSWLQSLSSLEIVSTSRQSDRTSTSRTLISLLHYGGVKAEYFMELLHNAIEGVANACYDFRHALKLASRYANMEDSMLEQMIHSGIPLEEPYLLSRLNFIAKQEMKGFREGKLPIDECYHLMGSTDPTGTLKPNEVCVILDSGQYSGDVLVFKYPGLHFGDIHILTARQISGLEKNFVGYSKNAILFPTSGKRSLADEMANSDFDGDEYWVSKNHMAASRANCGLVGLINAFKSRL
;
A
#
# COMPACT_ATOMS: atom_id res chain seq x y z
N MET A 1 0.81 11.97 -23.83
CA MET A 1 1.34 13.08 -23.00
C MET A 1 0.19 14.08 -22.84
N TYR A 2 -0.56 13.99 -21.74
CA TYR A 2 -1.71 14.86 -21.52
C TYR A 2 -1.21 16.14 -20.85
N ALA A 3 -1.43 17.29 -21.49
CA ALA A 3 -1.18 18.60 -20.88
C ALA A 3 -2.36 18.91 -19.96
N PHE A 4 -2.11 19.00 -18.65
CA PHE A 4 -3.14 19.30 -17.66
C PHE A 4 -3.11 20.79 -17.33
N ALA A 5 -4.23 21.49 -17.52
CA ALA A 5 -4.40 22.88 -17.10
C ALA A 5 -4.94 22.90 -15.67
N TRP A 6 -4.16 23.43 -14.73
CA TRP A 6 -4.58 23.65 -13.34
C TRP A 6 -4.51 25.14 -13.03
N ASN A 7 -5.55 25.69 -12.41
CA ASN A 7 -5.64 27.13 -12.19
C ASN A 7 -4.91 27.62 -10.93
N ARG A 8 -4.54 26.73 -9.99
CA ARG A 8 -3.93 27.16 -8.72
C ARG A 8 -3.05 26.09 -8.04
N VAL A 9 -1.78 26.44 -7.78
CA VAL A 9 -0.89 25.71 -6.85
C VAL A 9 -0.61 26.59 -5.64
N VAL A 10 -0.84 26.07 -4.43
CA VAL A 10 -0.65 26.81 -3.18
C VAL A 10 0.45 26.16 -2.35
N TYR A 11 1.42 26.95 -1.88
CA TYR A 11 2.47 26.51 -0.97
C TYR A 11 1.99 26.58 0.48
N GLY A 12 1.88 25.44 1.16
CA GLY A 12 1.47 25.39 2.57
C GLY A 12 2.59 25.84 3.53
N LYS A 13 2.26 26.66 4.53
CA LYS A 13 3.14 27.00 5.67
C LYS A 13 2.83 26.08 6.85
N GLY A 14 3.79 25.25 7.28
CA GLY A 14 3.66 24.43 8.48
C GLY A 14 5.03 23.92 8.95
N SER A 15 5.33 24.12 10.24
CA SER A 15 6.64 23.89 10.86
C SER A 15 6.60 22.67 11.78
N TYR A 16 6.22 21.48 11.29
CA TYR A 16 6.33 20.20 12.03
C TYR A 16 6.53 19.04 11.04
N ASN A 17 7.40 18.09 11.41
CA ASN A 17 7.93 16.95 10.62
C ASN A 17 6.92 15.84 10.24
N CYS A 18 5.65 16.15 10.02
CA CYS A 18 4.64 15.17 9.58
C CYS A 18 4.06 15.60 8.23
N GLN A 19 4.25 14.80 7.17
CA GLN A 19 3.77 15.09 5.81
C GLN A 19 2.23 15.15 5.77
N LEU A 20 1.57 15.90 4.87
CA LEU A 20 0.10 15.92 4.68
C LEU A 20 -0.26 16.75 3.40
N ILE A 21 -1.36 16.47 2.72
CA ILE A 21 -2.16 17.39 1.86
C ILE A 21 -1.79 17.63 0.38
N TYR A 22 -2.69 17.66 -0.64
CA TYR A 22 -3.99 16.99 -1.04
C TYR A 22 -4.40 17.49 -2.47
N LEU A 23 -5.08 16.66 -3.29
CA LEU A 23 -5.62 17.00 -4.65
C LEU A 23 -6.66 15.98 -5.17
N LEU A 24 -7.71 16.41 -5.93
CA LEU A 24 -7.90 16.26 -7.41
C LEU A 24 -9.38 16.25 -7.85
N PHE A 25 -9.88 17.23 -8.62
CA PHE A 25 -11.24 17.16 -9.16
C PHE A 25 -11.38 17.86 -10.51
N LEU A 26 -11.45 17.08 -11.60
CA LEU A 26 -12.44 17.15 -12.69
C LEU A 26 -12.09 16.17 -13.82
N PHE A 27 -10.89 16.21 -14.40
CA PHE A 27 -10.54 15.34 -15.54
C PHE A 27 -10.19 13.90 -15.19
N LEU A 28 -9.49 13.69 -14.07
CA LEU A 28 -9.13 12.35 -13.58
C LEU A 28 -10.37 11.61 -13.04
N VAL A 29 -11.32 12.36 -12.48
CA VAL A 29 -12.66 11.86 -12.14
C VAL A 29 -13.38 11.40 -13.40
N GLN A 30 -13.28 12.14 -14.51
CA GLN A 30 -13.92 11.75 -15.77
C GLN A 30 -13.32 10.45 -16.33
N ASP A 31 -11.99 10.29 -16.31
CA ASP A 31 -11.33 9.06 -16.76
C ASP A 31 -11.64 7.84 -15.85
N TYR A 32 -11.64 8.03 -14.53
CA TYR A 32 -12.05 6.97 -13.58
C TYR A 32 -13.55 6.62 -13.69
N MET A 33 -14.42 7.63 -13.80
CA MET A 33 -15.86 7.45 -13.98
C MET A 33 -16.18 6.79 -15.33
N HIS A 34 -15.42 7.08 -16.39
CA HIS A 34 -15.55 6.40 -17.68
C HIS A 34 -15.14 4.92 -17.61
N ARG A 35 -14.25 4.54 -16.68
CA ARG A 35 -13.82 3.16 -16.43
C ARG A 35 -14.68 2.43 -15.37
N GLY A 36 -15.63 3.13 -14.74
CA GLY A 36 -16.44 2.58 -13.64
C GLY A 36 -15.66 2.37 -12.33
N GLU A 37 -14.49 2.98 -12.20
CA GLU A 37 -13.60 2.80 -11.05
C GLU A 37 -13.78 3.91 -10.01
N THR A 38 -13.65 3.57 -8.73
CA THR A 38 -13.67 4.56 -7.65
C THR A 38 -12.38 5.37 -7.63
N MET A 39 -12.50 6.69 -7.43
CA MET A 39 -11.35 7.59 -7.35
C MET A 39 -10.33 7.10 -6.30
N PRO A 40 -9.03 7.04 -6.64
CA PRO A 40 -8.00 6.58 -5.71
C PRO A 40 -7.87 7.57 -4.56
N LEU A 41 -7.69 7.03 -3.36
CA LEU A 41 -7.50 7.80 -2.14
C LEU A 41 -6.16 8.56 -2.16
N LEU A 42 -5.09 7.86 -2.53
CA LEU A 42 -3.73 8.38 -2.62
C LEU A 42 -3.21 8.33 -4.06
N ILE A 43 -2.47 9.35 -4.47
CA ILE A 43 -1.89 9.47 -5.81
C ILE A 43 -0.44 9.90 -5.66
N GLN A 44 0.50 9.04 -6.03
CA GLN A 44 1.90 9.40 -6.11
C GLN A 44 2.15 10.20 -7.40
N VAL A 45 2.83 11.35 -7.28
CA VAL A 45 3.03 12.27 -8.40
C VAL A 45 4.46 12.77 -8.54
N ARG A 46 4.80 13.18 -9.77
CA ARG A 46 5.82 14.20 -10.04
C ARG A 46 5.11 15.42 -10.64
N LEU A 47 5.35 16.59 -10.07
CA LEU A 47 4.78 17.85 -10.53
C LEU A 47 5.92 18.79 -10.90
N PHE A 48 5.86 19.34 -12.11
CA PHE A 48 6.66 20.47 -12.51
C PHE A 48 5.75 21.69 -12.69
N TYR A 49 6.05 22.77 -11.96
CA TYR A 49 5.20 23.96 -11.96
C TYR A 49 6.02 25.22 -11.70
N ASN A 50 5.97 26.21 -12.59
CA ASN A 50 6.66 27.49 -12.47
C ASN A 50 8.15 27.37 -12.07
N GLY A 51 8.86 26.39 -12.66
CA GLY A 51 10.27 26.14 -12.38
C GLY A 51 10.55 25.29 -11.13
N TYR A 52 9.54 24.89 -10.38
CA TYR A 52 9.68 23.97 -9.25
C TYR A 52 9.51 22.53 -9.70
N ALA A 53 10.33 21.62 -9.17
CA ALA A 53 10.12 20.18 -9.29
C ALA A 53 9.71 19.59 -7.94
N VAL A 54 8.57 18.92 -7.92
CA VAL A 54 7.89 18.42 -6.74
C VAL A 54 7.69 16.90 -6.87
N LYS A 55 8.01 16.16 -5.80
CA LYS A 55 7.76 14.71 -5.68
C LYS A 55 7.03 14.44 -4.37
N GLY A 56 5.97 13.64 -4.43
CA GLY A 56 5.32 13.11 -3.23
C GLY A 56 3.98 12.44 -3.52
N THR A 57 3.22 12.20 -2.45
CA THR A 57 1.88 11.61 -2.50
C THR A 57 0.82 12.66 -2.18
N LEU A 58 -0.23 12.69 -2.99
CA LEU A 58 -1.43 13.50 -2.80
C LEU A 58 -2.54 12.61 -2.25
N LEU A 59 -3.27 13.08 -1.25
CA LEU A 59 -4.50 12.44 -0.75
C LEU A 59 -5.71 13.29 -1.21
N VAL A 60 -6.86 12.67 -1.43
CA VAL A 60 -8.10 13.38 -1.79
C VAL A 60 -8.70 14.05 -0.56
N ASP A 61 -9.06 15.35 -0.65
CA ASP A 61 -9.72 16.11 0.44
C ASP A 61 -10.83 17.02 -0.10
N LYS A 62 -12.06 16.74 0.32
CA LYS A 62 -13.31 17.44 -0.04
C LYS A 62 -13.41 18.87 0.48
N ARG A 63 -12.54 19.27 1.42
CA ARG A 63 -12.54 20.64 1.97
C ARG A 63 -11.83 21.64 1.04
N LEU A 64 -11.06 21.15 0.07
CA LEU A 64 -10.38 22.01 -0.89
C LEU A 64 -11.34 22.51 -1.97
N GLN A 65 -11.05 23.70 -2.50
CA GLN A 65 -11.71 24.18 -3.71
C GLN A 65 -11.28 23.34 -4.91
N ASP A 66 -12.17 23.27 -5.91
CA ASP A 66 -11.88 22.61 -7.18
C ASP A 66 -10.58 23.15 -7.83
N ASP A 67 -9.91 22.31 -8.62
CA ASP A 67 -8.67 22.62 -9.35
C ASP A 67 -7.49 23.13 -8.50
N THR A 68 -7.43 22.78 -7.21
CA THR A 68 -6.38 23.26 -6.30
C THR A 68 -5.43 22.14 -5.87
N ILE A 69 -4.14 22.27 -6.20
CA ILE A 69 -3.06 21.44 -5.64
C ILE A 69 -2.39 22.19 -4.49
N VAL A 70 -2.33 21.57 -3.31
CA VAL A 70 -1.52 22.08 -2.20
C VAL A 70 -0.24 21.27 -2.13
N ILE A 71 0.90 21.97 -2.11
CA ILE A 71 2.23 21.34 -2.02
C ILE A 71 2.95 21.75 -0.74
N ARG A 72 3.68 20.80 -0.14
CA ARG A 72 4.50 21.03 1.04
C ARG A 72 5.95 21.37 0.69
N PRO A 73 6.64 22.12 1.58
CA PRO A 73 8.07 22.37 1.41
C PRO A 73 8.91 21.11 1.23
N SER A 74 8.59 20.02 1.95
CA SER A 74 9.31 18.73 1.85
C SER A 74 9.14 18.01 0.51
N MET A 75 8.08 18.33 -0.24
CA MET A 75 7.83 17.75 -1.56
C MET A 75 8.62 18.48 -2.64
N VAL A 76 9.03 19.73 -2.41
CA VAL A 76 9.86 20.49 -3.34
C VAL A 76 11.28 19.94 -3.33
N LYS A 77 11.68 19.29 -4.43
CA LYS A 77 13.03 18.72 -4.60
C LYS A 77 13.95 19.70 -5.34
N VAL A 78 13.39 20.53 -6.21
CA VAL A 78 14.09 21.61 -6.92
C VAL A 78 13.26 22.88 -6.84
N LYS A 79 13.88 23.98 -6.43
CA LYS A 79 13.25 25.31 -6.40
C LYS A 79 13.45 25.99 -7.76
N ALA A 80 12.53 26.88 -8.12
CA ALA A 80 12.71 27.74 -9.27
C ALA A 80 14.00 28.56 -9.16
N ASP A 81 14.76 28.64 -10.26
CA ASP A 81 15.92 29.51 -10.35
C ASP A 81 15.43 30.95 -10.63
N PRO A 82 15.70 31.92 -9.73
CA PRO A 82 15.33 33.31 -9.95
C PRO A 82 15.98 33.89 -11.21
N LYS A 83 17.13 33.36 -11.64
CA LYS A 83 17.82 33.75 -12.88
C LYS A 83 17.21 33.14 -14.14
N LEU A 84 16.13 32.38 -14.05
CA LEU A 84 15.43 31.84 -15.22
C LEU A 84 13.96 32.28 -15.23
N SER A 85 13.60 33.31 -14.45
CA SER A 85 12.21 33.78 -14.30
C SER A 85 11.59 34.32 -15.60
N TRP A 86 12.41 34.69 -16.59
CA TRP A 86 11.96 35.14 -17.91
C TRP A 86 11.66 34.00 -18.88
N LEU A 87 12.11 32.77 -18.59
CA LEU A 87 11.83 31.62 -19.43
C LEU A 87 10.42 31.10 -19.13
N GLN A 88 9.64 30.86 -20.18
CA GLN A 88 8.34 30.25 -20.04
C GLN A 88 8.49 28.80 -19.57
N SER A 89 8.08 28.53 -18.33
CA SER A 89 8.04 27.16 -17.81
C SER A 89 6.79 26.44 -18.31
N LEU A 90 6.96 25.20 -18.77
CA LEU A 90 5.84 24.28 -18.93
C LEU A 90 5.36 23.86 -17.53
N SER A 91 4.06 23.64 -17.36
CA SER A 91 3.52 22.94 -16.18
C SER A 91 3.10 21.53 -16.56
N SER A 92 3.47 20.54 -15.75
CA SER A 92 3.09 19.15 -15.96
C SER A 92 2.84 18.43 -14.64
N LEU A 93 1.83 17.57 -14.63
CA LEU A 93 1.54 16.66 -13.53
C LEU A 93 1.61 15.23 -14.08
N GLU A 94 2.47 14.42 -13.50
CA GLU A 94 2.66 13.02 -13.85
C GLU A 94 2.21 12.15 -12.69
N ILE A 95 1.30 11.22 -12.97
CA ILE A 95 0.84 10.22 -12.01
C ILE A 95 1.75 9.00 -12.13
N VAL A 96 2.30 8.58 -11.00
CA VAL A 96 3.24 7.46 -10.90
C VAL A 96 2.52 6.17 -10.54
N SER A 97 1.70 6.27 -9.51
CA SER A 97 1.01 5.17 -8.87
C SER A 97 -0.18 5.74 -8.10
N THR A 98 -1.10 4.86 -7.73
CA THR A 98 -2.31 5.20 -6.99
C THR A 98 -2.54 4.17 -5.90
N SER A 99 -3.22 4.58 -4.83
CA SER A 99 -3.76 3.63 -3.85
C SER A 99 -4.72 2.69 -4.56
N ARG A 100 -4.41 1.41 -4.53
CA ARG A 100 -5.25 0.35 -5.07
C ARG A 100 -5.15 -0.85 -4.15
N GLN A 101 -6.15 -1.71 -4.18
CA GLN A 101 -6.04 -2.99 -3.51
C GLN A 101 -4.90 -3.77 -4.17
N SER A 102 -3.93 -4.22 -3.37
CA SER A 102 -3.00 -5.23 -3.86
C SER A 102 -3.67 -6.59 -3.75
N ASP A 103 -3.84 -7.27 -4.89
CA ASP A 103 -4.37 -8.63 -4.93
C ASP A 103 -3.39 -9.68 -4.36
N ARG A 104 -2.14 -9.27 -4.12
CA ARG A 104 -1.06 -10.17 -3.74
C ARG A 104 -0.29 -9.60 -2.56
N THR A 105 -0.50 -10.22 -1.40
CA THR A 105 0.41 -10.06 -0.27
C THR A 105 1.06 -11.39 0.03
N SER A 106 2.38 -11.34 0.20
CA SER A 106 3.16 -12.49 0.59
C SER A 106 4.21 -12.05 1.59
N THR A 107 4.75 -13.01 2.32
CA THR A 107 5.92 -12.75 3.17
C THR A 107 7.18 -12.56 2.35
N SER A 108 8.26 -12.23 3.03
CA SER A 108 9.62 -12.46 2.54
C SER A 108 10.40 -13.30 3.54
N ARG A 109 11.56 -13.84 3.14
CA ARG A 109 12.50 -14.46 4.09
C ARG A 109 12.78 -13.57 5.29
N THR A 110 12.98 -12.27 5.07
CA THR A 110 13.26 -11.32 6.14
C THR A 110 12.07 -11.15 7.07
N LEU A 111 10.86 -10.97 6.51
CA LEU A 111 9.66 -10.84 7.33
C LEU A 111 9.40 -12.11 8.15
N ILE A 112 9.58 -13.30 7.55
CA ILE A 112 9.47 -14.58 8.27
C ILE A 112 10.47 -14.61 9.44
N SER A 113 11.75 -14.29 9.19
CA SER A 113 12.77 -14.26 10.23
C SER A 113 12.46 -13.28 11.35
N LEU A 114 12.01 -12.07 11.02
CA LEU A 114 11.67 -11.04 12.00
C LEU A 114 10.43 -11.43 12.84
N LEU A 115 9.39 -11.98 12.21
CA LEU A 115 8.21 -12.48 12.91
C LEU A 115 8.55 -13.69 13.78
N HIS A 116 9.41 -14.59 13.30
CA HIS A 116 9.88 -15.73 14.08
C HIS A 116 10.67 -15.30 15.31
N TYR A 117 11.62 -14.37 15.12
CA TYR A 117 12.35 -13.75 16.23
C TYR A 117 11.40 -13.05 17.21
N GLY A 118 10.33 -12.44 16.69
CA GLY A 118 9.24 -11.84 17.46
C GLY A 118 8.28 -12.81 18.14
N GLY A 119 8.52 -14.13 18.09
CA GLY A 119 7.75 -15.14 18.81
C GLY A 119 6.73 -15.93 17.98
N VAL A 120 6.60 -15.66 16.67
CA VAL A 120 5.76 -16.49 15.80
C VAL A 120 6.45 -17.84 15.60
N LYS A 121 5.76 -18.93 15.97
CA LYS A 121 6.37 -20.26 15.91
C LYS A 121 6.65 -20.72 14.48
N ALA A 122 7.72 -21.49 14.28
CA ALA A 122 8.12 -21.98 12.96
C ALA A 122 7.04 -22.85 12.30
N GLU A 123 6.27 -23.60 13.09
CA GLU A 123 5.20 -24.48 12.61
C GLU A 123 4.13 -23.71 11.85
N TYR A 124 3.86 -22.45 12.22
CA TYR A 124 2.92 -21.60 11.50
C TYR A 124 3.37 -21.35 10.05
N PHE A 125 4.66 -21.04 9.84
CA PHE A 125 5.19 -20.83 8.50
C PHE A 125 5.28 -22.13 7.70
N MET A 126 5.57 -23.25 8.36
CA MET A 126 5.58 -24.57 7.71
C MET A 126 4.18 -24.98 7.25
N GLU A 127 3.15 -24.71 8.04
CA GLU A 127 1.75 -24.94 7.66
C GLU A 127 1.35 -24.09 6.44
N LEU A 128 1.69 -22.81 6.44
CA LEU A 128 1.47 -21.92 5.28
C LEU A 128 2.17 -22.43 4.02
N LEU A 129 3.41 -22.90 4.15
CA LEU A 129 4.18 -23.47 3.03
C LEU A 129 3.54 -24.77 2.51
N HIS A 130 3.14 -25.68 3.39
CA HIS A 130 2.49 -26.93 3.00
C HIS A 130 1.17 -26.66 2.25
N ASN A 131 0.31 -25.80 2.80
CA ASN A 131 -0.96 -25.42 2.18
C ASN A 131 -0.74 -24.75 0.82
N ALA A 132 0.30 -23.90 0.70
CA ALA A 132 0.63 -23.26 -0.56
C ALA A 132 1.15 -24.26 -1.62
N ILE A 133 1.97 -25.23 -1.21
CA ILE A 133 2.46 -26.28 -2.11
C ILE A 133 1.32 -27.18 -2.59
N GLU A 134 0.47 -27.62 -1.68
CA GLU A 134 -0.71 -28.45 -1.99
C GLU A 134 -1.63 -27.73 -2.98
N GLY A 135 -1.89 -26.44 -2.72
CA GLY A 135 -2.76 -25.64 -3.59
C GLY A 135 -2.23 -25.52 -5.02
N VAL A 136 -0.91 -25.42 -5.20
CA VAL A 136 -0.27 -25.39 -6.52
C VAL A 136 -0.22 -26.78 -7.17
N ALA A 137 0.05 -27.84 -6.40
CA ALA A 137 0.08 -29.21 -6.92
C ALA A 137 -1.28 -29.65 -7.47
N ASN A 138 -2.36 -29.22 -6.83
CA ASN A 138 -3.73 -29.54 -7.26
C ASN A 138 -4.24 -28.66 -8.41
N ALA A 139 -3.53 -27.58 -8.78
CA ALA A 139 -3.99 -26.63 -9.79
C ALA A 139 -4.09 -27.21 -11.21
N CYS A 140 -3.43 -28.33 -11.50
CA CYS A 140 -3.54 -29.01 -12.79
C CYS A 140 -4.68 -30.05 -12.85
N TYR A 141 -5.34 -30.33 -11.72
CA TYR A 141 -6.31 -31.43 -11.59
C TYR A 141 -7.68 -30.96 -11.08
N ASP A 142 -7.73 -29.82 -10.40
CA ASP A 142 -8.95 -29.28 -9.81
C ASP A 142 -9.21 -27.85 -10.30
N PHE A 143 -10.41 -27.63 -10.85
CA PHE A 143 -10.81 -26.33 -11.41
C PHE A 143 -10.74 -25.19 -10.39
N ARG A 144 -11.02 -25.43 -9.11
CA ARG A 144 -10.98 -24.37 -8.09
C ARG A 144 -9.54 -23.96 -7.80
N HIS A 145 -8.62 -24.92 -7.70
CA HIS A 145 -7.19 -24.66 -7.54
C HIS A 145 -6.59 -24.01 -8.79
N ALA A 146 -6.98 -24.49 -9.99
CA ALA A 146 -6.59 -23.90 -11.26
C ALA A 146 -7.01 -22.43 -11.32
N LEU A 147 -8.27 -22.14 -10.98
CA LEU A 147 -8.81 -20.79 -10.94
C LEU A 147 -8.07 -19.93 -9.92
N LYS A 148 -7.91 -20.41 -8.69
CA LYS A 148 -7.16 -19.68 -7.64
C LYS A 148 -5.73 -19.35 -8.08
N LEU A 149 -5.07 -20.25 -8.79
CA LEU A 149 -3.73 -20.04 -9.34
C LEU A 149 -3.74 -19.05 -10.52
N ALA A 150 -4.71 -19.18 -11.44
CA ALA A 150 -4.86 -18.30 -12.60
C ALA A 150 -5.26 -16.87 -12.23
N SER A 151 -6.26 -16.70 -11.34
CA SER A 151 -6.71 -15.39 -10.85
C SER A 151 -5.59 -14.64 -10.14
N ARG A 152 -4.66 -15.34 -9.47
CA ARG A 152 -3.44 -14.69 -8.96
C ARG A 152 -2.70 -14.01 -10.10
N TYR A 153 -2.55 -14.64 -11.26
CA TYR A 153 -1.76 -14.16 -12.40
C TYR A 153 -2.51 -13.28 -13.41
N ALA A 154 -3.83 -13.08 -13.26
CA ALA A 154 -4.68 -12.35 -14.20
C ALA A 154 -4.20 -10.91 -14.52
N ASN A 155 -3.58 -10.21 -13.58
CA ASN A 155 -3.04 -8.86 -13.77
C ASN A 155 -1.77 -8.78 -14.64
N MET A 156 -1.22 -9.91 -15.10
CA MET A 156 0.02 -10.01 -15.88
C MET A 156 -0.22 -10.43 -17.34
N GLU A 157 -1.30 -9.96 -17.97
CA GLU A 157 -1.70 -10.29 -19.37
C GLU A 157 -2.32 -11.69 -19.57
N ASP A 158 -2.47 -12.48 -18.51
CA ASP A 158 -3.01 -13.86 -18.54
C ASP A 158 -4.49 -13.98 -18.10
N SER A 159 -5.28 -12.90 -18.20
CA SER A 159 -6.74 -12.96 -17.95
C SER A 159 -7.45 -14.00 -18.82
N MET A 160 -6.83 -14.36 -19.95
CA MET A 160 -7.24 -15.46 -20.81
C MET A 160 -7.31 -16.80 -20.07
N LEU A 161 -6.40 -17.12 -19.15
CA LEU A 161 -6.43 -18.40 -18.43
C LEU A 161 -7.64 -18.52 -17.53
N GLU A 162 -7.93 -17.44 -16.78
CA GLU A 162 -9.12 -17.35 -15.96
C GLU A 162 -10.39 -17.47 -16.81
N GLN A 163 -10.44 -16.81 -17.96
CA GLN A 163 -11.55 -16.92 -18.92
C GLN A 163 -11.71 -18.34 -19.49
N MET A 164 -10.62 -19.01 -19.84
CA MET A 164 -10.63 -20.40 -20.33
C MET A 164 -11.22 -21.35 -19.28
N ILE A 165 -10.75 -21.23 -18.04
CA ILE A 165 -11.24 -22.03 -16.90
C ILE A 165 -12.72 -21.73 -16.64
N HIS A 166 -13.12 -20.46 -16.63
CA HIS A 166 -14.53 -20.08 -16.47
C HIS A 166 -15.44 -20.55 -17.60
N SER A 167 -14.90 -20.67 -18.81
CA SER A 167 -15.63 -21.19 -19.98
C SER A 167 -15.78 -22.71 -19.95
N GLY A 168 -15.25 -23.39 -18.93
CA GLY A 168 -15.33 -24.84 -18.78
C GLY A 168 -14.38 -25.60 -19.70
N ILE A 169 -13.33 -24.95 -20.21
CA ILE A 169 -12.29 -25.62 -20.99
C ILE A 169 -11.60 -26.65 -20.07
N PRO A 170 -11.45 -27.93 -20.51
CA PRO A 170 -10.78 -28.95 -19.72
C PRO A 170 -9.36 -28.53 -19.35
N LEU A 171 -8.93 -28.83 -18.12
CA LEU A 171 -7.58 -28.48 -17.65
C LEU A 171 -6.48 -29.22 -18.41
N GLU A 172 -6.83 -30.34 -19.05
CA GLU A 172 -5.95 -31.14 -19.91
C GLU A 172 -5.74 -30.51 -21.29
N GLU A 173 -6.46 -29.44 -21.62
CA GLU A 173 -6.24 -28.72 -22.87
C GLU A 173 -4.76 -28.28 -22.94
N PRO A 174 -4.02 -28.64 -24.00
CA PRO A 174 -2.56 -28.51 -24.03
C PRO A 174 -2.03 -27.10 -23.71
N TYR A 175 -2.69 -26.06 -24.20
CA TYR A 175 -2.27 -24.69 -23.92
C TYR A 175 -2.52 -24.31 -22.46
N LEU A 176 -3.73 -24.53 -21.94
CA LEU A 176 -4.10 -24.27 -20.55
C LEU A 176 -3.20 -25.02 -19.58
N LEU A 177 -2.99 -26.33 -19.79
CA LEU A 177 -2.11 -27.17 -18.97
C LEU A 177 -0.68 -26.66 -18.97
N SER A 178 -0.15 -26.28 -20.13
CA SER A 178 1.21 -25.74 -20.27
C SER A 178 1.37 -24.44 -19.46
N ARG A 179 0.38 -23.54 -19.54
CA ARG A 179 0.38 -22.27 -18.81
C ARG A 179 0.23 -22.46 -17.29
N LEU A 180 -0.68 -23.34 -16.85
CA LEU A 180 -0.81 -23.70 -15.43
C LEU A 180 0.48 -24.28 -14.86
N ASN A 181 1.15 -25.18 -15.60
CA ASN A 181 2.44 -25.73 -15.20
C ASN A 181 3.56 -24.67 -15.13
N PHE A 182 3.55 -23.71 -16.07
CA PHE A 182 4.49 -22.59 -16.03
C PHE A 182 4.27 -21.74 -14.78
N ILE A 183 3.02 -21.35 -14.51
CA ILE A 183 2.66 -20.55 -13.32
C ILE A 183 3.00 -21.30 -12.03
N ALA A 184 2.68 -22.60 -11.96
CA ALA A 184 3.01 -23.45 -10.82
C ALA A 184 4.52 -23.46 -10.51
N LYS A 185 5.37 -23.56 -11.55
CA LYS A 185 6.83 -23.47 -11.39
C LYS A 185 7.28 -22.10 -10.84
N GLN A 186 6.63 -21.02 -11.26
CA GLN A 186 6.95 -19.67 -10.79
C GLN A 186 6.56 -19.49 -9.31
N GLU A 187 5.39 -19.99 -8.90
CA GLU A 187 4.98 -19.99 -7.48
C GLU A 187 5.97 -20.80 -6.62
N MET A 188 6.35 -22.00 -7.06
CA MET A 188 7.33 -22.85 -6.36
C MET A 188 8.68 -22.15 -6.17
N LYS A 189 9.12 -21.38 -7.16
CA LYS A 189 10.31 -20.53 -7.02
C LYS A 189 10.09 -19.44 -5.98
N GLY A 190 8.93 -18.78 -5.98
CA GLY A 190 8.55 -17.79 -4.97
C GLY A 190 8.55 -18.35 -3.55
N PHE A 191 8.05 -19.58 -3.35
CA PHE A 191 8.06 -20.24 -2.04
C PHE A 191 9.48 -20.46 -1.52
N ARG A 192 10.43 -20.83 -2.39
CA ARG A 192 11.85 -20.91 -2.03
C ARG A 192 12.41 -19.56 -1.60
N GLU A 193 11.91 -18.46 -2.15
CA GLU A 193 12.25 -17.08 -1.78
C GLU A 193 11.50 -16.58 -0.53
N GLY A 194 10.71 -17.44 0.13
CA GLY A 194 9.94 -17.08 1.33
C GLY A 194 8.70 -16.24 1.03
N LYS A 195 8.20 -16.23 -0.21
CA LYS A 195 6.95 -15.59 -0.62
C LYS A 195 5.76 -16.48 -0.30
N LEU A 196 5.49 -16.67 0.99
CA LEU A 196 4.36 -17.46 1.44
C LEU A 196 3.09 -16.61 1.40
N PRO A 197 2.00 -17.12 0.81
CA PRO A 197 0.72 -16.44 0.86
C PRO A 197 0.21 -16.43 2.31
N ILE A 198 -0.22 -15.27 2.79
CA ILE A 198 -0.87 -15.13 4.08
C ILE A 198 -2.16 -14.36 3.87
N ASP A 199 -3.27 -14.96 4.30
CA ASP A 199 -4.56 -14.32 4.24
C ASP A 199 -4.60 -13.09 5.16
N GLU A 200 -5.53 -12.19 4.88
CA GLU A 200 -5.76 -11.01 5.73
C GLU A 200 -4.55 -10.06 5.83
N CYS A 201 -3.75 -10.01 4.77
CA CYS A 201 -2.62 -9.10 4.63
C CYS A 201 -2.80 -8.19 3.40
N TYR A 202 -2.32 -6.95 3.49
CA TYR A 202 -2.54 -5.90 2.50
C TYR A 202 -1.25 -5.11 2.26
N HIS A 203 -1.02 -4.66 1.02
CA HIS A 203 -0.04 -3.62 0.73
C HIS A 203 -0.81 -2.33 0.53
N LEU A 204 -0.63 -1.39 1.46
CA LEU A 204 -1.37 -0.14 1.49
C LEU A 204 -0.40 1.02 1.37
N MET A 205 -0.68 1.95 0.46
CA MET A 205 0.07 3.20 0.39
C MET A 205 -0.19 4.02 1.66
N GLY A 206 0.88 4.58 2.22
CA GLY A 206 0.82 5.35 3.45
C GLY A 206 0.66 6.84 3.22
N SER A 207 -0.16 7.46 4.05
CA SER A 207 -0.21 8.92 4.20
C SER A 207 -0.55 9.26 5.64
N THR A 208 -0.81 10.52 5.93
CA THR A 208 -1.15 11.00 7.27
C THR A 208 -2.62 11.30 7.42
N ASP A 209 -3.07 11.22 8.66
CA ASP A 209 -4.43 11.56 9.06
C ASP A 209 -4.74 13.06 8.82
N PRO A 210 -5.69 13.39 7.91
CA PRO A 210 -6.12 14.75 7.63
C PRO A 210 -6.81 15.44 8.81
N THR A 211 -7.29 14.66 9.79
CA THR A 211 -8.09 15.13 10.91
C THR A 211 -7.25 15.46 12.13
N GLY A 212 -6.05 14.88 12.26
CA GLY A 212 -5.18 15.03 13.42
C GLY A 212 -5.74 14.40 14.70
N THR A 213 -6.64 13.42 14.57
CA THR A 213 -7.32 12.78 15.72
C THR A 213 -6.61 11.51 16.19
N LEU A 214 -5.81 10.87 15.33
CA LEU A 214 -5.07 9.67 15.70
C LEU A 214 -3.97 9.96 16.74
N LYS A 215 -3.91 9.09 17.76
CA LYS A 215 -2.83 9.09 18.76
C LYS A 215 -1.55 8.44 18.22
N PRO A 216 -0.39 8.61 18.88
CA PRO A 216 0.90 8.15 18.36
C PRO A 216 1.02 6.66 18.00
N ASN A 217 0.22 5.76 18.61
CA ASN A 217 0.22 4.32 18.31
C ASN A 217 -1.06 3.85 17.58
N GLU A 218 -1.85 4.79 17.07
CA GLU A 218 -3.10 4.52 16.34
C GLU A 218 -2.93 4.82 14.86
N VAL A 219 -3.52 3.99 14.01
CA VAL A 219 -3.58 4.17 12.56
C VAL A 219 -5.02 4.09 12.08
N CYS A 220 -5.33 4.65 10.92
CA CYS A 220 -6.60 4.39 10.23
C CYS A 220 -6.32 3.53 9.00
N VAL A 221 -6.88 2.32 8.95
CA VAL A 221 -6.72 1.38 7.83
C VAL A 221 -8.01 1.36 7.04
N ILE A 222 -7.96 1.76 5.77
CA ILE A 222 -9.11 1.83 4.87
C ILE A 222 -8.95 0.75 3.81
N LEU A 223 -9.80 -0.27 3.85
CA LEU A 223 -9.83 -1.39 2.92
C LEU A 223 -11.04 -1.26 1.97
N ASP A 224 -11.19 -2.17 1.01
CA ASP A 224 -12.37 -2.19 0.15
C ASP A 224 -13.69 -2.39 0.89
N SER A 225 -13.63 -3.07 2.03
CA SER A 225 -14.77 -3.26 2.94
C SER A 225 -15.04 -2.05 3.86
N GLY A 226 -14.21 -1.01 3.80
CA GLY A 226 -14.30 0.18 4.64
C GLY A 226 -13.19 0.25 5.69
N GLN A 227 -13.41 1.08 6.72
CA GLN A 227 -12.43 1.29 7.78
C GLN A 227 -12.37 0.10 8.74
N TYR A 228 -11.18 -0.46 8.92
CA TYR A 228 -10.93 -1.55 9.86
C TYR A 228 -10.69 -1.03 11.29
N SER A 229 -11.12 -1.78 12.30
CA SER A 229 -10.77 -1.53 13.70
C SER A 229 -10.31 -2.80 14.38
N GLY A 230 -9.19 -2.70 15.09
CA GLY A 230 -8.53 -3.83 15.75
C GLY A 230 -7.01 -3.68 15.68
N ASP A 231 -6.29 -4.61 16.27
CA ASP A 231 -4.84 -4.59 16.20
C ASP A 231 -4.35 -5.03 14.82
N VAL A 232 -3.29 -4.38 14.35
CA VAL A 232 -2.64 -4.67 13.06
C VAL A 232 -1.14 -4.72 13.23
N LEU A 233 -0.50 -5.61 12.47
CA LEU A 233 0.94 -5.58 12.23
C LEU A 233 1.22 -4.70 11.01
N VAL A 234 2.15 -3.75 11.14
CA VAL A 234 2.58 -2.87 10.06
C VAL A 234 4.09 -3.03 9.88
N PHE A 235 4.50 -3.19 8.63
CA PHE A 235 5.89 -3.37 8.24
C PHE A 235 6.17 -2.68 6.91
N LYS A 236 7.32 -2.02 6.80
CA LYS A 236 7.79 -1.45 5.54
C LYS A 236 8.82 -2.38 4.89
N TYR A 237 8.60 -2.76 3.63
CA TYR A 237 9.62 -3.44 2.84
C TYR A 237 10.63 -2.43 2.25
N PRO A 238 11.93 -2.76 2.19
CA PRO A 238 12.62 -3.83 2.91
C PRO A 238 13.05 -3.39 4.33
N GLY A 239 12.40 -3.92 5.37
CA GLY A 239 12.87 -3.77 6.75
C GLY A 239 13.81 -4.91 7.14
N LEU A 240 14.78 -4.62 8.00
CA LEU A 240 15.84 -5.56 8.42
C LEU A 240 15.93 -5.71 9.95
N HIS A 241 15.29 -4.80 10.69
CA HIS A 241 15.34 -4.75 12.14
C HIS A 241 13.96 -5.12 12.73
N PHE A 242 13.92 -5.75 13.91
CA PHE A 242 12.65 -6.07 14.57
C PHE A 242 11.84 -4.80 14.91
N GLY A 243 12.53 -3.68 15.10
CA GLY A 243 11.93 -2.36 15.25
C GLY A 243 11.25 -1.83 13.99
N ASP A 244 11.46 -2.43 12.82
CA ASP A 244 10.72 -2.05 11.60
C ASP A 244 9.32 -2.68 11.56
N ILE A 245 9.00 -3.59 12.50
CA ILE A 245 7.67 -4.19 12.66
C ILE A 245 6.97 -3.52 13.84
N HIS A 246 5.80 -2.96 13.57
CA HIS A 246 5.00 -2.29 14.57
C HIS A 246 3.67 -3.03 14.77
N ILE A 247 3.27 -3.19 16.03
CA ILE A 247 1.91 -3.55 16.40
C ILE A 247 1.20 -2.25 16.74
N LEU A 248 0.17 -1.91 15.95
CA LEU A 248 -0.57 -0.67 16.06
C LEU A 248 -2.07 -0.96 16.19
N THR A 249 -2.82 -0.03 16.76
CA THR A 249 -4.27 -0.17 16.86
C THR A 249 -4.94 0.59 15.72
N ALA A 250 -5.63 -0.13 14.84
CA ALA A 250 -6.45 0.47 13.82
C ALA A 250 -7.74 1.04 14.43
N ARG A 251 -8.00 2.32 14.17
CA ARG A 251 -9.17 3.08 14.63
C ARG A 251 -9.94 3.62 13.45
N GLN A 252 -11.27 3.58 13.58
CA GLN A 252 -12.15 4.30 12.68
C GLN A 252 -12.17 5.78 13.05
N ILE A 253 -12.08 6.64 12.03
CA ILE A 253 -12.19 8.09 12.19
C ILE A 253 -13.60 8.50 11.79
N SER A 254 -14.36 8.99 12.76
CA SER A 254 -15.75 9.41 12.56
C SER A 254 -15.83 10.58 11.57
N GLY A 255 -16.64 10.44 10.53
CA GLY A 255 -16.84 11.47 9.52
C GLY A 255 -15.69 11.65 8.52
N LEU A 256 -14.65 10.78 8.54
CA LEU A 256 -13.53 10.84 7.59
C LEU A 256 -14.02 10.78 6.13
N GLU A 257 -14.85 9.80 5.80
CA GLU A 257 -15.38 9.60 4.45
C GLU A 257 -16.31 10.75 4.00
N LYS A 258 -17.16 11.21 4.92
CA LYS A 258 -18.14 12.27 4.63
C LYS A 258 -17.46 13.62 4.45
N ASN A 259 -16.56 13.98 5.37
CA ASN A 259 -16.07 15.34 5.53
C ASN A 259 -14.67 15.58 4.93
N PHE A 260 -13.89 14.52 4.70
CA PHE A 260 -12.50 14.63 4.25
C PHE A 260 -12.29 13.86 2.95
N VAL A 261 -12.25 12.52 2.98
CA VAL A 261 -11.61 11.76 1.89
C VAL A 261 -12.57 11.11 0.89
N GLY A 262 -13.88 11.20 1.10
CA GLY A 262 -14.84 10.47 0.27
C GLY A 262 -14.90 8.98 0.57
N TYR A 263 -15.47 8.22 -0.36
CA TYR A 263 -15.57 6.76 -0.27
C TYR A 263 -14.37 6.05 -0.94
N SER A 264 -13.26 6.79 -1.12
CA SER A 264 -12.02 6.26 -1.65
C SER A 264 -11.37 5.31 -0.63
N LYS A 265 -10.69 4.28 -1.13
CA LYS A 265 -10.27 3.11 -0.33
C LYS A 265 -8.78 2.82 -0.53
N ASN A 266 -8.28 1.80 0.18
CA ASN A 266 -6.96 1.18 0.00
C ASN A 266 -5.77 2.03 0.42
N ALA A 267 -5.81 2.56 1.65
CA ALA A 267 -4.67 3.24 2.25
C ALA A 267 -4.58 3.01 3.76
N ILE A 268 -3.40 3.34 4.30
CA ILE A 268 -3.17 3.47 5.73
C ILE A 268 -2.82 4.93 6.06
N LEU A 269 -3.52 5.49 7.03
CA LEU A 269 -3.28 6.85 7.53
C LEU A 269 -2.60 6.78 8.90
N PHE A 270 -1.48 7.48 9.00
CA PHE A 270 -0.64 7.56 10.18
C PHE A 270 -0.92 8.83 11.00
N PRO A 271 -0.68 8.79 12.31
CA PRO A 271 -0.86 9.93 13.18
C PRO A 271 0.16 11.01 12.84
N THR A 272 -0.24 12.25 13.04
CA THR A 272 0.63 13.43 12.97
C THR A 272 1.19 13.83 14.33
N SER A 273 0.81 13.08 15.37
CA SER A 273 1.25 13.23 16.74
C SER A 273 2.37 12.23 17.06
N GLY A 274 3.20 12.55 18.05
CA GLY A 274 4.34 11.72 18.45
C GLY A 274 5.65 12.49 18.43
N LYS A 275 6.70 11.91 19.04
CA LYS A 275 8.05 12.49 19.03
C LYS A 275 8.77 12.26 17.70
N ARG A 276 8.48 11.12 17.06
CA ARG A 276 9.00 10.68 15.76
C ARG A 276 7.82 10.13 14.97
N SER A 277 7.83 10.25 13.65
CA SER A 277 6.75 9.71 12.82
C SER A 277 6.85 8.18 12.77
N LEU A 278 5.71 7.48 12.79
CA LEU A 278 5.68 6.02 12.69
C LEU A 278 6.31 5.50 11.39
N ALA A 279 6.17 6.25 10.29
CA ALA A 279 6.84 5.93 9.03
C ALA A 279 8.37 5.91 9.17
N ASP A 280 8.95 6.92 9.81
CA ASP A 280 10.39 7.02 9.99
C ASP A 280 10.91 5.96 10.99
N GLU A 281 10.07 5.50 11.92
CA GLU A 281 10.38 4.36 12.80
C GLU A 281 10.49 3.04 12.02
N MET A 282 9.79 2.89 10.89
CA MET A 282 9.78 1.69 10.06
C MET A 282 10.70 1.85 8.84
N ALA A 283 11.93 1.34 8.91
CA ALA A 283 12.90 1.38 7.81
C ALA A 283 13.18 2.78 7.24
N ASN A 284 13.11 3.82 8.09
CA ASN A 284 13.28 5.23 7.72
C ASN A 284 12.36 5.65 6.55
N SER A 285 11.13 5.11 6.54
CA SER A 285 10.14 5.37 5.51
C SER A 285 9.59 6.79 5.59
N ASP A 286 8.99 7.23 4.49
CA ASP A 286 8.32 8.52 4.40
C ASP A 286 6.94 8.35 3.73
N PHE A 287 6.29 9.43 3.28
CA PHE A 287 4.98 9.37 2.61
C PHE A 287 5.06 9.86 1.15
N ASP A 288 6.18 9.63 0.46
CA ASP A 288 6.40 10.05 -0.95
C ASP A 288 6.00 9.00 -2.01
N GLY A 289 5.37 7.92 -1.54
CA GLY A 289 4.83 6.81 -2.32
C GLY A 289 5.04 5.45 -1.66
N ASP A 290 5.51 5.45 -0.42
CA ASP A 290 5.80 4.24 0.34
C ASP A 290 4.55 3.40 0.64
N GLU A 291 4.69 2.10 0.40
CA GLU A 291 3.68 1.09 0.68
C GLU A 291 4.07 0.24 1.90
N TYR A 292 3.09 -0.01 2.76
CA TYR A 292 3.24 -0.73 4.00
C TYR A 292 2.52 -2.06 3.89
N TRP A 293 3.19 -3.13 4.32
CA TRP A 293 2.56 -4.41 4.55
C TRP A 293 1.79 -4.34 5.87
N VAL A 294 0.48 -4.55 5.79
CA VAL A 294 -0.46 -4.46 6.91
C VAL A 294 -1.14 -5.82 7.06
N SER A 295 -1.03 -6.45 8.22
CA SER A 295 -1.72 -7.70 8.52
C SER A 295 -2.71 -7.52 9.65
N LYS A 296 -3.97 -7.90 9.38
CA LYS A 296 -5.01 -8.06 10.41
C LYS A 296 -5.08 -9.50 10.93
N ASN A 297 -4.24 -10.40 10.40
CA ASN A 297 -4.26 -11.81 10.74
C ASN A 297 -3.97 -11.99 12.24
N HIS A 298 -5.02 -12.35 12.99
CA HIS A 298 -4.96 -12.46 14.44
C HIS A 298 -3.93 -13.48 14.92
N MET A 299 -3.63 -14.52 14.15
CA MET A 299 -2.64 -15.54 14.52
C MET A 299 -1.21 -15.00 14.41
N ALA A 300 -0.94 -14.18 13.39
CA ALA A 300 0.32 -13.46 13.30
C ALA A 300 0.41 -12.37 14.37
N ALA A 301 -0.65 -11.56 14.53
CA ALA A 301 -0.67 -10.42 15.45
C ALA A 301 -0.63 -10.82 16.94
N SER A 302 -1.46 -11.75 17.39
CA SER A 302 -1.52 -12.17 18.81
C SER A 302 -0.26 -12.90 19.26
N ARG A 303 0.32 -13.76 18.41
CA ARG A 303 1.54 -14.50 18.71
C ARG A 303 2.78 -13.61 18.66
N ALA A 304 2.80 -12.65 17.74
CA ALA A 304 3.79 -11.58 17.72
C ALA A 304 3.68 -10.68 18.95
N ASN A 305 2.47 -10.34 19.41
CA ASN A 305 2.26 -9.42 20.53
C ASN A 305 2.95 -9.90 21.82
N CYS A 306 2.89 -11.20 22.12
CA CYS A 306 3.57 -11.75 23.30
C CYS A 306 5.11 -11.66 23.24
N GLY A 307 5.72 -11.74 22.05
CA GLY A 307 7.18 -11.73 21.88
C GLY A 307 7.75 -10.38 21.46
N LEU A 308 7.23 -9.76 20.41
CA LEU A 308 7.66 -8.45 19.90
C LEU A 308 7.46 -7.32 20.90
N VAL A 309 6.33 -7.26 21.63
CA VAL A 309 6.16 -6.21 22.66
C VAL A 309 7.13 -6.42 23.82
N GLY A 310 7.40 -7.67 24.21
CA GLY A 310 8.44 -8.00 25.19
C GLY A 310 9.83 -7.56 24.74
N LEU A 311 10.20 -7.83 23.48
CA LEU A 311 11.49 -7.47 22.88
C LEU A 311 11.64 -5.94 22.67
N ILE A 312 10.60 -5.28 22.15
CA ILE A 312 10.58 -3.82 21.94
C ILE A 312 10.72 -3.11 23.29
N ASN A 313 9.99 -3.57 24.32
CA ASN A 313 10.08 -2.99 25.66
C ASN A 313 11.45 -3.27 26.32
N ALA A 314 11.99 -4.48 26.18
CA ALA A 314 13.32 -4.83 26.70
C ALA A 314 14.44 -4.02 26.02
N PHE A 315 14.30 -3.71 24.73
CA PHE A 315 15.27 -2.89 24.00
C PHE A 315 15.14 -1.40 24.36
N LYS A 316 13.91 -0.87 24.47
CA LYS A 316 13.65 0.49 24.96
C LYS A 316 14.13 0.73 26.39
N SER A 317 14.20 -0.31 27.23
CA SER A 317 14.77 -0.22 28.58
C SER A 317 16.31 -0.26 28.65
N ARG A 318 16.98 -0.59 27.53
CA ARG A 318 18.45 -0.67 27.43
C ARG A 318 19.09 0.53 26.73
N LEU A 319 18.28 1.46 26.23
CA LEU A 319 18.65 2.77 25.69
C LEU A 319 18.33 3.85 26.71
#